data_AF-A0A2P7BFW5-F1
#
_entry.id   AF-A0A2P7BFW5-F1
#
_cell.length_a   1.000
_cell.length_b   1.000
_cell.length_c   1.000
_cell.angle_alpha   90.00
_cell.angle_beta   90.00
_cell.angle_gamma   90.00
#
_symmetry.space_group_name_H-M   'P 1'
#
loop_
_entity.id
_entity.type
_entity.pdbx_description
1 polymer ?
#
loop_
_entity_poly.entity_id
_entity_poly.type
_entity_poly.pdbx_seq_one_letter_code
_entity_poly.pdbx_strand_id
1 'polypeptide(L)'
;MTLRCAFSLNLSALLMVGAVLAACSPSPKHQSIEFLASDAHVVVGGVPLIVPFVALTGLITKKPSFSFNKQKDHQAAKERLEAFRNAASSQETAPSADQLEITMSTFGSTGVDSSREGICALLSRQWAKSVCDDPRAPLQQALPIQNNRFFLVDDRNLDVFQNHLTVGGERVWDQLQQMRLKVGEASVVCDAKSSSKTRFCTAAISIKQHLAAVWTVWDSSVETHARQAEREGKGITAFVIDALGPIENFPALLSAACKLRNPTTPTGPRESPCTGSN
;
A
#
# COMPACT_ATOMS: atom_id res chain seq x y z
N MET A 1 -36.45 -6.90 -69.50
CA MET A 1 -37.92 -7.00 -69.38
C MET A 1 -38.25 -8.11 -68.39
N THR A 2 -39.07 -7.75 -67.39
CA THR A 2 -39.86 -8.56 -66.43
C THR A 2 -39.13 -9.59 -65.54
N LEU A 3 -39.01 -9.39 -64.22
CA LEU A 3 -39.99 -9.40 -63.12
C LEU A 3 -40.09 -10.80 -62.45
N ARG A 4 -39.71 -10.91 -61.17
CA ARG A 4 -40.62 -11.26 -60.06
C ARG A 4 -39.88 -11.39 -58.72
N CYS A 5 -40.30 -10.54 -57.79
CA CYS A 5 -40.07 -10.68 -56.37
C CYS A 5 -40.93 -11.83 -55.81
N ALA A 6 -40.40 -12.53 -54.80
CA ALA A 6 -41.21 -13.23 -53.81
C ALA A 6 -40.68 -12.82 -52.43
N PHE A 7 -41.40 -11.92 -51.77
CA PHE A 7 -41.19 -11.58 -50.37
C PHE A 7 -41.94 -12.60 -49.52
N SER A 8 -41.20 -13.39 -48.75
CA SER A 8 -41.74 -14.22 -47.68
C SER A 8 -41.64 -13.45 -46.37
N LEU A 9 -42.76 -12.89 -45.91
CA LEU A 9 -42.91 -12.35 -44.55
C LEU A 9 -42.86 -13.53 -43.55
N ASN A 10 -41.77 -13.66 -42.80
CA ASN A 10 -41.74 -14.50 -41.61
C ASN A 10 -41.94 -13.63 -40.37
N LEU A 11 -43.16 -13.70 -39.85
CA LEU A 11 -43.66 -13.09 -38.62
C LEU A 11 -43.21 -13.95 -37.42
N SER A 12 -41.94 -13.86 -37.00
CA SER A 12 -41.43 -14.62 -35.83
C SER A 12 -40.25 -13.94 -35.10
N ALA A 13 -40.26 -12.60 -35.00
CA ALA A 13 -39.15 -11.85 -34.38
C ALA A 13 -39.63 -10.87 -33.29
N LEU A 14 -40.53 -11.30 -32.39
CA LEU A 14 -41.08 -10.41 -31.36
C LEU A 14 -41.20 -11.03 -29.97
N LEU A 15 -40.23 -11.83 -29.51
CA LEU A 15 -40.24 -12.37 -28.13
C LEU A 15 -38.84 -12.50 -27.48
N MET A 16 -37.80 -11.80 -27.97
CA MET A 16 -36.45 -11.86 -27.38
C MET A 16 -35.79 -10.47 -27.23
N VAL A 17 -36.57 -9.44 -26.86
CA VAL A 17 -36.04 -8.08 -26.60
C VAL A 17 -36.15 -7.68 -25.11
N GLY A 18 -36.76 -8.51 -24.26
CA GLY A 18 -37.11 -8.12 -22.88
C GLY A 18 -36.08 -8.36 -21.77
N ALA A 19 -34.88 -8.89 -22.03
CA ALA A 19 -34.01 -9.40 -20.97
C ALA A 19 -32.55 -8.90 -20.98
N VAL A 20 -32.25 -7.76 -21.62
CA VAL A 20 -30.87 -7.21 -21.65
C VAL A 20 -30.71 -5.93 -20.79
N LEU A 21 -31.77 -5.40 -20.20
CA LEU A 21 -31.71 -4.12 -19.45
C LEU A 21 -31.37 -4.23 -17.95
N ALA A 22 -31.16 -5.44 -17.40
CA ALA A 22 -30.93 -5.63 -15.97
C ALA A 22 -29.45 -5.79 -15.56
N ALA A 23 -28.48 -5.64 -16.48
CA ALA A 23 -27.06 -5.90 -16.19
C ALA A 23 -26.19 -4.65 -15.97
N CYS A 24 -26.76 -3.46 -15.90
CA CYS A 24 -26.04 -2.27 -15.43
C CYS A 24 -25.98 -2.27 -13.90
N SER A 25 -25.10 -3.10 -13.33
CA SER A 25 -24.76 -2.98 -11.90
C SER A 25 -24.14 -1.60 -11.68
N PRO A 26 -24.61 -0.80 -10.70
CA PRO A 26 -24.03 0.50 -10.42
C PRO A 26 -22.54 0.32 -10.11
N SER A 27 -21.69 1.12 -10.77
CA SER A 27 -20.25 1.13 -10.50
C SER A 27 -20.00 1.30 -9.00
N PRO A 28 -18.97 0.64 -8.45
CA PRO A 28 -18.61 0.77 -7.04
C PRO A 28 -18.53 2.25 -6.68
N LYS A 29 -19.23 2.67 -5.62
CA LYS A 29 -19.13 4.05 -5.13
C LYS A 29 -17.68 4.30 -4.74
N HIS A 30 -17.03 5.23 -5.43
CA HIS A 30 -15.71 5.72 -5.05
C HIS A 30 -15.78 6.27 -3.63
N GLN A 31 -14.75 6.01 -2.83
CA GLN A 31 -14.63 6.59 -1.50
C GLN A 31 -14.51 8.12 -1.61
N SER A 32 -15.08 8.86 -0.67
CA SER A 32 -14.99 10.33 -0.71
C SER A 32 -13.54 10.80 -0.47
N ILE A 33 -13.16 11.93 -1.07
CA ILE A 33 -11.80 12.47 -0.95
C ILE A 33 -11.50 12.83 0.51
N GLU A 34 -12.48 13.36 1.22
CA GLU A 34 -12.37 13.73 2.64
C GLU A 34 -12.06 12.51 3.50
N PHE A 35 -12.68 11.37 3.19
CA PHE A 35 -12.37 10.12 3.88
C PHE A 35 -10.93 9.68 3.61
N LEU A 36 -10.50 9.67 2.34
CA LEU A 36 -9.13 9.27 2.00
C LEU A 36 -8.07 10.21 2.60
N ALA A 37 -8.37 11.50 2.72
CA ALA A 37 -7.49 12.48 3.30
C ALA A 37 -7.46 12.46 4.84
N SER A 38 -8.49 11.90 5.49
CA SER A 38 -8.56 11.81 6.95
C SER A 38 -7.54 10.82 7.53
N ASP A 39 -7.12 11.09 8.77
CA ASP A 39 -6.19 10.22 9.49
C ASP A 39 -6.91 9.04 10.15
N ALA A 40 -6.26 7.89 10.13
CA ALA A 40 -6.63 6.70 10.87
C ALA A 40 -5.66 6.50 12.05
N HIS A 41 -6.22 6.35 13.25
CA HIS A 41 -5.51 5.97 14.46
C HIS A 41 -5.54 4.44 14.59
N VAL A 42 -4.38 3.80 14.71
CA VAL A 42 -4.24 2.34 14.80
C VAL A 42 -3.15 2.00 15.82
N VAL A 43 -3.27 0.88 16.51
CA VAL A 43 -2.20 0.35 17.38
C VAL A 43 -1.62 -0.92 16.76
N VAL A 44 -0.31 -0.97 16.57
CA VAL A 44 0.40 -2.16 16.05
C VAL A 44 1.58 -2.45 16.96
N GLY A 45 1.72 -3.68 17.47
CA GLY A 45 2.81 -4.04 18.37
C GLY A 45 2.86 -3.20 19.66
N GLY A 46 1.70 -2.72 20.14
CA GLY A 46 1.58 -1.79 21.27
C GLY A 46 1.93 -0.33 20.96
N VAL A 47 2.28 -0.01 19.72
CA VAL A 47 2.65 1.35 19.29
C VAL A 47 1.46 2.05 18.65
N PRO A 48 1.01 3.22 19.15
CA PRO A 48 -0.01 4.02 18.49
C PRO A 48 0.58 4.71 17.25
N LEU A 49 -0.16 4.61 16.14
CA LEU A 49 0.21 5.13 14.83
C LEU A 49 -0.93 5.97 14.27
N ILE A 50 -0.57 7.02 13.52
CA ILE A 50 -1.49 7.91 12.79
C ILE A 50 -1.09 7.88 11.33
N VAL A 51 -2.00 7.41 10.47
CA VAL A 51 -1.76 7.22 9.04
C VAL A 51 -2.97 7.71 8.25
N PRO A 52 -2.82 8.56 7.21
CA PRO A 52 -3.92 8.92 6.32
C PRO A 52 -4.52 7.67 5.66
N PHE A 53 -5.86 7.60 5.54
CA PHE A 53 -6.54 6.47 4.92
C PHE A 53 -6.02 6.18 3.50
N VAL A 54 -5.67 7.21 2.73
CA VAL A 54 -5.12 7.04 1.37
C VAL A 54 -3.86 6.15 1.31
N ALA A 55 -3.08 6.08 2.40
CA ALA A 55 -1.90 5.21 2.50
C ALA A 55 -2.23 3.77 2.94
N LEU A 56 -3.48 3.47 3.32
CA LEU A 56 -3.94 2.16 3.78
C LEU A 56 -4.62 1.38 2.65
N THR A 57 -3.92 1.20 1.53
CA THR A 57 -4.48 0.58 0.32
C THR A 57 -4.97 -0.84 0.57
N GLY A 58 -4.28 -1.63 1.38
CA GLY A 58 -4.70 -3.00 1.72
C GLY A 58 -6.07 -3.08 2.40
N LEU A 59 -6.47 -2.04 3.14
CA LEU A 59 -7.79 -1.96 3.77
C LEU A 59 -8.86 -1.45 2.79
N ILE A 60 -8.55 -0.40 2.02
CA ILE A 60 -9.51 0.22 1.09
C ILE A 60 -9.79 -0.67 -0.12
N THR A 61 -8.77 -1.39 -0.60
CA THR A 61 -8.85 -2.22 -1.81
C THR A 61 -9.16 -3.67 -1.53
N LYS A 62 -9.37 -4.06 -0.26
CA LYS A 62 -9.66 -5.44 0.13
C LYS A 62 -10.91 -5.91 -0.61
N LYS A 63 -10.70 -6.67 -1.68
CA LYS A 63 -11.78 -7.20 -2.50
C LYS A 63 -12.65 -8.11 -1.64
N PRO A 64 -13.97 -8.14 -1.86
CA PRO A 64 -14.81 -9.14 -1.25
C PRO A 64 -14.21 -10.53 -1.51
N SER A 65 -14.27 -11.40 -0.51
CA SER A 65 -13.90 -12.80 -0.66
C SER A 65 -14.66 -13.41 -1.83
N PHE A 66 -14.07 -14.40 -2.50
CA PHE A 66 -14.83 -15.18 -3.47
C PHE A 66 -15.96 -15.89 -2.72
N SER A 67 -17.20 -15.49 -2.98
CA SER A 67 -18.37 -16.21 -2.48
C SER A 67 -19.45 -16.33 -3.53
N PHE A 68 -20.28 -17.36 -3.35
CA PHE A 68 -21.49 -17.56 -4.14
C PHE A 68 -22.53 -16.44 -3.92
N ASN A 69 -22.42 -15.67 -2.84
CA ASN A 69 -23.30 -14.54 -2.53
C ASN A 69 -22.53 -13.22 -2.54
N LYS A 70 -22.17 -12.76 -3.75
CA LYS A 70 -21.39 -11.54 -3.97
C LYS A 70 -21.96 -10.31 -3.28
N GLN A 71 -23.30 -10.18 -3.22
CA GLN A 71 -23.95 -9.02 -2.59
C GLN A 71 -23.74 -9.01 -1.07
N LYS A 72 -23.91 -10.17 -0.41
CA LYS A 72 -23.65 -10.31 1.02
C LYS A 72 -22.18 -10.05 1.36
N ASP A 73 -21.25 -10.57 0.55
CA ASP A 73 -19.82 -10.35 0.76
C ASP A 73 -19.41 -8.89 0.57
N HIS A 74 -19.95 -8.22 -0.45
CA HIS A 74 -19.72 -6.80 -0.67
C HIS A 74 -20.27 -5.96 0.48
N GLN A 75 -21.47 -6.28 0.96
CA GLN A 75 -22.07 -5.60 2.11
C GLN A 75 -21.23 -5.81 3.38
N ALA A 76 -20.81 -7.04 3.65
CA ALA A 76 -19.94 -7.36 4.79
C ALA A 76 -18.57 -6.67 4.69
N ALA A 77 -18.00 -6.54 3.48
CA ALA A 77 -16.76 -5.81 3.27
C ALA A 77 -16.93 -4.31 3.55
N LYS A 78 -18.03 -3.73 3.10
CA LYS A 78 -18.39 -2.32 3.37
C LYS A 78 -18.59 -2.07 4.87
N GLU A 79 -19.35 -2.92 5.55
CA GLU A 79 -19.58 -2.84 7.00
C GLU A 79 -18.27 -2.96 7.79
N ARG A 80 -17.37 -3.86 7.38
CA ARG A 80 -16.03 -3.98 7.99
C ARG A 80 -15.21 -2.70 7.84
N LEU A 81 -15.23 -2.08 6.66
CA LEU A 81 -14.52 -0.83 6.41
C LEU A 81 -15.12 0.34 7.21
N GLU A 82 -16.44 0.43 7.29
CA GLU A 82 -17.14 1.45 8.09
C GLU A 82 -16.87 1.25 9.59
N ALA A 83 -16.91 0.01 10.09
CA ALA A 83 -16.56 -0.31 11.46
C ALA A 83 -15.10 0.06 11.79
N PHE A 84 -14.17 -0.30 10.91
CA PHE A 84 -12.77 0.09 11.05
C PHE A 84 -12.60 1.61 11.07
N ARG A 85 -13.26 2.33 10.13
CA ARG A 85 -13.24 3.80 10.09
C ARG A 85 -13.70 4.41 11.40
N ASN A 86 -14.81 3.94 11.95
CA ASN A 86 -15.37 4.48 13.19
C ASN A 86 -14.46 4.17 14.38
N ALA A 87 -13.83 2.99 14.43
CA ALA A 87 -12.86 2.67 15.48
C ALA A 87 -11.59 3.52 15.34
N ALA A 88 -11.10 3.71 14.12
CA ALA A 88 -9.84 4.40 13.83
C ALA A 88 -9.97 5.95 13.81
N SER A 89 -11.14 6.52 14.11
CA SER A 89 -11.34 7.98 14.05
C SER A 89 -10.77 8.74 15.24
N SER A 90 -10.37 8.06 16.31
CA SER A 90 -9.81 8.67 17.52
C SER A 90 -8.75 7.79 18.15
N GLN A 91 -7.89 8.39 18.99
CA GLN A 91 -6.85 7.66 19.68
C GLN A 91 -7.42 6.71 20.75
N GLU A 92 -8.52 7.08 21.39
CA GLU A 92 -9.16 6.33 22.47
C GLU A 92 -9.81 5.04 21.99
N THR A 93 -10.29 5.04 20.74
CA THR A 93 -10.96 3.89 20.10
C THR A 93 -10.09 3.14 19.10
N ALA A 94 -8.82 3.55 18.96
CA ALA A 94 -7.90 3.06 17.95
C ALA A 94 -7.82 1.53 17.97
N PRO A 95 -8.20 0.82 16.88
CA PRO A 95 -8.16 -0.62 16.85
C PRO A 95 -6.72 -1.11 16.93
N SER A 96 -6.52 -2.22 17.65
CA SER A 96 -5.28 -2.98 17.55
C SER A 96 -5.30 -3.82 16.27
N ALA A 97 -4.19 -3.84 15.54
CA ALA A 97 -4.00 -4.64 14.35
C ALA A 97 -2.71 -5.44 14.45
N ASP A 98 -2.79 -6.72 14.10
CA ASP A 98 -1.61 -7.59 14.02
C ASP A 98 -0.70 -7.17 12.85
N GLN A 99 -1.28 -6.65 11.79
CA GLN A 99 -0.60 -6.21 10.58
C GLN A 99 -1.27 -4.98 9.98
N LEU A 100 -0.48 -4.05 9.47
CA LEU A 100 -0.92 -2.86 8.75
C LEU A 100 -0.07 -2.68 7.48
N GLU A 101 -0.68 -2.78 6.30
CA GLU A 101 -0.02 -2.45 5.03
C GLU A 101 0.05 -0.93 4.88
N ILE A 102 1.25 -0.41 4.71
CA ILE A 102 1.51 1.00 4.42
C ILE A 102 1.93 1.11 2.96
N THR A 103 1.21 1.89 2.19
CA THR A 103 1.54 2.21 0.81
C THR A 103 1.85 3.69 0.67
N MET A 104 2.99 3.98 0.08
CA MET A 104 3.44 5.33 -0.19
C MET A 104 3.46 5.59 -1.69
N SER A 105 2.33 6.05 -2.20
CA SER A 105 2.15 6.37 -3.62
C SER A 105 1.97 7.86 -3.84
N THR A 106 2.22 8.34 -5.06
CA THR A 106 1.82 9.68 -5.50
C THR A 106 0.31 9.74 -5.70
N PHE A 107 -0.41 10.01 -4.61
CA PHE A 107 -1.87 9.95 -4.57
C PHE A 107 -2.55 10.87 -5.60
N GLY A 108 -1.91 11.98 -5.98
CA GLY A 108 -2.43 12.93 -6.96
C GLY A 108 -1.93 12.74 -8.40
N SER A 109 -0.97 11.85 -8.66
CA SER A 109 -0.29 11.76 -9.97
C SER A 109 -0.68 10.55 -10.81
N THR A 110 -1.29 9.52 -10.22
CA THR A 110 -1.74 8.37 -11.01
C THR A 110 -2.99 8.76 -11.79
N GLY A 111 -2.87 9.01 -13.10
CA GLY A 111 -3.94 9.39 -14.03
C GLY A 111 -5.07 8.36 -14.23
N VAL A 112 -5.29 7.49 -13.24
CA VAL A 112 -6.34 6.48 -13.19
C VAL A 112 -7.61 7.04 -12.55
N ASP A 113 -7.54 8.17 -11.83
CA ASP A 113 -8.71 8.77 -11.18
C ASP A 113 -8.54 10.29 -11.01
N SER A 114 -9.04 11.09 -11.96
CA SER A 114 -9.11 12.57 -11.84
C SER A 114 -9.96 13.01 -10.64
N SER A 115 -10.78 12.10 -10.08
CA SER A 115 -11.51 12.28 -8.84
C SER A 115 -10.62 12.50 -7.61
N ARG A 116 -9.29 12.34 -7.72
CA ARG A 116 -8.32 12.60 -6.64
C ARG A 116 -7.62 13.96 -6.76
N GLU A 117 -7.95 14.75 -7.79
CA GLU A 117 -7.50 16.13 -7.90
C GLU A 117 -7.92 16.90 -6.65
N GLY A 118 -6.93 17.40 -5.88
CA GLY A 118 -7.15 18.14 -4.65
C GLY A 118 -6.95 17.36 -3.34
N ILE A 119 -6.79 16.02 -3.37
CA ILE A 119 -6.55 15.26 -2.13
C ILE A 119 -5.31 15.76 -1.36
N CYS A 120 -4.26 16.16 -2.09
CA CYS A 120 -3.01 16.63 -1.50
C CYS A 120 -3.20 17.86 -0.58
N ALA A 121 -4.16 18.74 -0.89
CA ALA A 121 -4.47 19.91 -0.08
C ALA A 121 -5.22 19.56 1.21
N LEU A 122 -5.92 18.43 1.23
CA LEU A 122 -6.73 17.97 2.36
C LEU A 122 -5.95 17.09 3.34
N LEU A 123 -4.80 16.56 2.95
CA LEU A 123 -3.94 15.77 3.85
C LEU A 123 -3.54 16.63 5.06
N SER A 124 -3.51 16.04 6.24
CA SER A 124 -3.07 16.71 7.47
C SER A 124 -1.54 16.61 7.65
N ARG A 125 -0.98 15.42 7.43
CA ARG A 125 0.43 15.07 7.68
C ARG A 125 1.37 15.64 6.62
N GLN A 126 2.49 16.22 7.06
CA GLN A 126 3.47 16.85 6.17
C GLN A 126 4.18 15.83 5.27
N TRP A 127 4.51 14.66 5.81
CA TRP A 127 5.11 13.58 5.01
C TRP A 127 4.18 13.19 3.85
N ALA A 128 2.88 13.08 4.12
CA ALA A 128 1.91 12.66 3.12
C ALA A 128 1.76 13.71 2.02
N LYS A 129 1.74 15.00 2.40
CA LYS A 129 1.79 16.12 1.44
C LYS A 129 3.03 16.06 0.57
N SER A 130 4.21 15.84 1.16
CA SER A 130 5.48 15.88 0.45
C SER A 130 5.65 14.80 -0.61
N VAL A 131 4.93 13.67 -0.50
CA VAL A 131 4.94 12.59 -1.49
C VAL A 131 3.71 12.58 -2.40
N CYS A 132 2.70 13.43 -2.15
CA CYS A 132 1.41 13.33 -2.82
C CYS A 132 1.48 13.67 -4.32
N ASP A 133 2.23 14.72 -4.66
CA ASP A 133 2.40 15.23 -6.03
C ASP A 133 3.84 15.10 -6.56
N ASP A 134 4.76 14.54 -5.75
CA ASP A 134 6.17 14.38 -6.13
C ASP A 134 6.60 12.89 -6.06
N PRO A 135 6.61 12.17 -7.20
CA PRO A 135 7.10 10.78 -7.24
C PRO A 135 8.60 10.67 -6.98
N ARG A 136 9.31 11.79 -6.94
CA ARG A 136 10.75 11.86 -6.68
C ARG A 136 11.04 12.49 -5.32
N ALA A 137 10.03 12.65 -4.45
CA ALA A 137 10.25 13.12 -3.10
C ALA A 137 11.35 12.28 -2.40
N PRO A 138 12.25 12.88 -1.60
CA PRO A 138 13.30 12.12 -0.91
C PRO A 138 12.77 10.96 -0.09
N LEU A 139 11.59 11.14 0.52
CA LEU A 139 10.93 10.09 1.30
C LEU A 139 10.55 8.87 0.43
N GLN A 140 10.02 9.08 -0.78
CA GLN A 140 9.78 8.01 -1.75
C GLN A 140 11.07 7.23 -2.05
N GLN A 141 12.19 7.94 -2.20
CA GLN A 141 13.48 7.32 -2.54
C GLN A 141 14.13 6.58 -1.37
N ALA A 142 13.77 6.90 -0.12
CA ALA A 142 14.33 6.30 1.09
C ALA A 142 13.57 5.04 1.53
N LEU A 143 12.37 4.81 0.99
CA LEU A 143 11.50 3.68 1.32
C LEU A 143 11.43 2.69 0.13
N PRO A 144 10.75 1.52 0.27
CA PRO A 144 10.71 0.51 -0.79
C PRO A 144 10.04 1.01 -2.08
N ILE A 145 10.82 1.46 -3.06
CA ILE A 145 10.35 2.16 -4.28
C ILE A 145 9.52 1.25 -5.19
N GLN A 146 9.93 0.00 -5.34
CA GLN A 146 9.48 -0.80 -6.48
C GLN A 146 8.06 -1.35 -6.29
N ASN A 147 7.64 -1.57 -5.04
CA ASN A 147 6.26 -1.90 -4.71
C ASN A 147 5.57 -0.80 -3.89
N ASN A 148 6.30 0.26 -3.50
CA ASN A 148 5.82 1.38 -2.69
C ASN A 148 5.07 0.94 -1.42
N ARG A 149 5.37 -0.25 -0.91
CA ARG A 149 4.64 -0.86 0.20
C ARG A 149 5.55 -1.62 1.13
N PHE A 150 5.19 -1.60 2.40
CA PHE A 150 5.73 -2.45 3.45
C PHE A 150 4.62 -2.73 4.48
N PHE A 151 4.85 -3.70 5.34
CA PHE A 151 3.93 -4.04 6.42
C PHE A 151 4.54 -3.62 7.74
N LEU A 152 3.73 -2.99 8.59
CA LEU A 152 3.98 -2.89 10.02
C LEU A 152 3.29 -4.06 10.71
N VAL A 153 3.96 -4.72 11.66
CA VAL A 153 3.46 -5.96 12.27
C VAL A 153 3.82 -6.02 13.76
N ASP A 154 2.97 -6.68 14.54
CA ASP A 154 3.32 -7.14 15.89
C ASP A 154 4.26 -8.36 15.79
N ASP A 155 5.49 -8.24 16.26
CA ASP A 155 6.51 -9.29 16.17
C ASP A 155 6.17 -10.58 16.94
N ARG A 156 5.14 -10.54 17.78
CA ARG A 156 4.58 -11.72 18.47
C ARG A 156 3.58 -12.48 17.60
N ASN A 157 3.03 -11.84 16.57
CA ASN A 157 1.96 -12.35 15.70
C ASN A 157 2.42 -12.38 14.23
N LEU A 158 3.63 -12.89 13.97
CA LEU A 158 4.15 -12.98 12.60
C LEU A 158 3.40 -14.02 11.74
N ASP A 159 2.55 -14.86 12.33
CA ASP A 159 1.77 -15.91 11.67
C ASP A 159 0.71 -15.36 10.69
N VAL A 160 0.40 -14.05 10.78
CA VAL A 160 -0.36 -13.32 9.74
C VAL A 160 0.23 -13.48 8.33
N PHE A 161 1.53 -13.79 8.22
CA PHE A 161 2.21 -14.05 6.96
C PHE A 161 2.11 -15.50 6.46
N GLN A 162 1.39 -16.40 7.13
CA GLN A 162 1.32 -17.82 6.75
C GLN A 162 0.76 -18.04 5.33
N ASN A 163 -0.15 -17.18 4.89
CA ASN A 163 -0.76 -17.21 3.55
C ASN A 163 -0.13 -16.21 2.57
N HIS A 164 0.92 -15.48 3.00
CA HIS A 164 1.62 -14.53 2.14
C HIS A 164 2.75 -15.23 1.41
N LEU A 165 2.78 -15.07 0.09
CA LEU A 165 3.83 -15.61 -0.77
C LEU A 165 4.82 -14.51 -1.17
N THR A 166 6.10 -14.86 -1.21
CA THR A 166 7.13 -14.07 -1.86
C THR A 166 6.92 -14.06 -3.36
N VAL A 167 7.64 -13.20 -4.07
CA VAL A 167 7.60 -13.16 -5.54
C VAL A 167 8.09 -14.48 -6.15
N GLY A 168 9.02 -15.19 -5.50
CA GLY A 168 9.45 -16.53 -5.89
C GLY A 168 8.49 -17.66 -5.49
N GLY A 169 7.37 -17.35 -4.83
CA GLY A 169 6.34 -18.33 -4.46
C GLY A 169 6.63 -19.11 -3.17
N GLU A 170 7.62 -18.71 -2.38
CA GLU A 170 7.85 -19.25 -1.04
C GLU A 170 6.97 -18.53 -0.01
N ARG A 171 6.74 -19.12 1.16
CA ARG A 171 5.95 -18.44 2.21
C ARG A 171 6.82 -17.42 2.94
N VAL A 172 6.31 -16.20 3.08
CA VAL A 172 6.97 -15.13 3.85
C VAL A 172 7.18 -15.55 5.30
N TRP A 173 6.20 -16.24 5.89
CA TRP A 173 6.30 -16.81 7.24
C TRP A 173 7.54 -17.70 7.45
N ASP A 174 7.83 -18.61 6.51
CA ASP A 174 8.96 -19.54 6.63
C ASP A 174 10.31 -18.78 6.62
N GLN A 175 10.37 -17.66 5.90
CA GLN A 175 11.55 -16.79 5.87
C GLN A 175 11.68 -15.98 7.16
N LEU A 176 10.58 -15.44 7.68
CA LEU A 176 10.58 -14.69 8.95
C LEU A 176 11.01 -15.56 10.13
N GLN A 177 10.61 -16.84 10.17
CA GLN A 177 11.02 -17.80 11.21
C GLN A 177 12.54 -18.05 11.26
N GLN A 178 13.25 -17.81 10.16
CA GLN A 178 14.71 -17.94 10.09
C GLN A 178 15.44 -16.68 10.55
N MET A 179 14.73 -15.55 10.70
CA MET A 179 15.31 -14.28 11.07
C MET A 179 15.48 -14.15 12.59
N ARG A 180 16.57 -13.51 13.00
CA ARG A 180 16.77 -13.04 14.37
C ARG A 180 16.63 -11.54 14.39
N LEU A 181 15.40 -11.06 14.54
CA LEU A 181 15.11 -9.63 14.52
C LEU A 181 15.81 -8.94 15.69
N LYS A 182 16.58 -7.91 15.37
CA LYS A 182 17.21 -7.02 16.34
C LYS A 182 16.75 -5.60 16.07
N VAL A 183 16.61 -4.83 17.14
CA VAL A 183 16.17 -3.43 17.05
C VAL A 183 17.15 -2.64 16.21
N GLY A 184 16.67 -2.01 15.14
CA GLY A 184 17.46 -1.15 14.26
C GLY A 184 18.38 -1.89 13.26
N GLU A 185 18.40 -3.22 13.25
CA GLU A 185 19.17 -4.03 12.28
C GLU A 185 18.23 -4.79 11.34
N ALA A 186 18.36 -4.54 10.03
CA ALA A 186 17.60 -5.28 9.03
C ALA A 186 18.11 -6.73 8.90
N SER A 187 17.19 -7.69 9.00
CA SER A 187 17.42 -9.11 8.70
C SER A 187 16.87 -9.44 7.31
N VAL A 188 17.59 -10.28 6.55
CA VAL A 188 17.19 -10.64 5.19
C VAL A 188 17.30 -12.15 5.00
N VAL A 189 16.26 -12.75 4.43
CA VAL A 189 16.23 -14.16 4.04
C VAL A 189 15.65 -14.23 2.63
N CYS A 190 16.36 -14.92 1.74
CA CYS A 190 16.04 -14.96 0.32
C CYS A 190 15.42 -16.29 -0.09
N ASP A 191 14.60 -16.26 -1.14
CA ASP A 191 14.06 -17.47 -1.75
C ASP A 191 15.21 -18.45 -2.06
N ALA A 192 15.01 -19.72 -1.72
CA ALA A 192 15.97 -20.79 -1.97
C ALA A 192 15.97 -21.21 -3.44
N LYS A 193 14.80 -21.17 -4.08
CA LYS A 193 14.64 -21.46 -5.51
C LYS A 193 14.04 -20.25 -6.21
N SER A 194 14.89 -19.45 -6.87
CA SER A 194 14.38 -18.47 -7.83
C SER A 194 14.31 -19.10 -9.21
N SER A 195 13.11 -19.18 -9.79
CA SER A 195 12.92 -19.50 -11.22
C SER A 195 13.35 -18.35 -12.13
N SER A 196 13.63 -17.18 -11.56
CA SER A 196 14.06 -15.99 -12.29
C SER A 196 15.54 -15.69 -12.05
N LYS A 197 16.14 -14.87 -12.92
CA LYS A 197 17.51 -14.37 -12.71
C LYS A 197 17.63 -13.48 -11.47
N THR A 198 16.51 -12.96 -10.96
CA THR A 198 16.46 -12.07 -9.82
C THR A 198 16.15 -12.88 -8.56
N ARG A 199 16.99 -12.75 -7.53
CA ARG A 199 16.71 -13.37 -6.24
C ARG A 199 15.89 -12.38 -5.40
N PHE A 200 14.65 -12.78 -5.07
CA PHE A 200 13.80 -12.02 -4.17
C PHE A 200 14.06 -12.46 -2.73
N CYS A 201 14.01 -11.49 -1.82
CA CYS A 201 14.21 -11.74 -0.41
C CYS A 201 13.17 -11.00 0.41
N THR A 202 12.76 -11.61 1.52
CA THR A 202 12.05 -10.91 2.58
C THR A 202 13.08 -10.20 3.46
N ALA A 203 12.85 -8.93 3.70
CA ALA A 203 13.56 -8.14 4.69
C ALA A 203 12.63 -7.82 5.86
N ALA A 204 13.17 -7.78 7.07
CA ALA A 204 12.44 -7.35 8.25
C ALA A 204 13.34 -6.60 9.24
N ILE A 205 12.76 -5.69 10.01
CA ILE A 205 13.46 -4.92 11.04
C ILE A 205 12.56 -4.77 12.27
N SER A 206 13.11 -4.97 13.46
CA SER A 206 12.44 -4.57 14.70
C SER A 206 12.68 -3.08 14.94
N ILE A 207 11.62 -2.33 15.24
CA ILE A 207 11.68 -0.86 15.34
C ILE A 207 11.68 -0.44 16.80
N LYS A 208 10.59 -0.72 17.52
CA LYS A 208 10.46 -0.42 18.96
C LYS A 208 9.35 -1.28 19.57
N GLN A 209 9.47 -1.62 20.85
CA GLN A 209 8.52 -2.51 21.54
C GLN A 209 8.32 -3.80 20.73
N HIS A 210 7.08 -4.13 20.37
CA HIS A 210 6.73 -5.27 19.51
C HIS A 210 6.46 -4.86 18.06
N LEU A 211 6.74 -3.61 17.68
CA LEU A 211 6.55 -3.14 16.31
C LEU A 211 7.75 -3.52 15.44
N ALA A 212 7.49 -4.31 14.41
CA ALA A 212 8.43 -4.62 13.35
C ALA A 212 7.90 -4.15 11.99
N ALA A 213 8.78 -4.08 11.00
CA ALA A 213 8.40 -3.91 9.60
C ALA A 213 8.89 -5.07 8.74
N VAL A 214 8.13 -5.41 7.70
CA VAL A 214 8.42 -6.49 6.74
C VAL A 214 8.19 -5.98 5.32
N TRP A 215 9.15 -6.21 4.42
CA TRP A 215 9.08 -5.81 3.01
C TRP A 215 9.91 -6.74 2.12
N THR A 216 9.89 -6.49 0.81
CA THR A 216 10.62 -7.29 -0.19
C THR A 216 11.78 -6.49 -0.77
N VAL A 217 12.94 -7.13 -0.90
CA VAL A 217 14.16 -6.59 -1.52
C VAL A 217 14.73 -7.56 -2.55
N TRP A 218 15.56 -7.08 -3.47
CA TRP A 218 16.21 -7.90 -4.48
C TRP A 218 17.46 -7.21 -5.04
N ASP A 219 18.34 -7.98 -5.68
CA ASP A 219 19.51 -7.40 -6.32
C ASP A 219 19.12 -6.56 -7.55
N SER A 220 19.75 -5.39 -7.64
CA SER A 220 19.74 -4.54 -8.82
C SER A 220 21.15 -4.47 -9.43
N SER A 221 21.30 -3.75 -10.54
CA SER A 221 22.61 -3.51 -11.15
C SER A 221 23.55 -2.64 -10.30
N VAL A 222 23.05 -1.95 -9.26
CA VAL A 222 23.83 -0.97 -8.49
C VAL A 222 23.81 -1.18 -6.97
N GLU A 223 22.85 -1.94 -6.45
CA GLU A 223 22.62 -2.13 -5.03
C GLU A 223 22.22 -3.59 -4.80
N THR A 224 22.90 -4.24 -3.86
CA THR A 224 22.57 -5.59 -3.43
C THR A 224 21.35 -5.58 -2.52
N HIS A 225 20.59 -6.67 -2.48
CA HIS A 225 19.42 -6.83 -1.60
C HIS A 225 19.74 -6.54 -0.13
N ALA A 226 20.94 -6.89 0.35
CA ALA A 226 21.38 -6.61 1.71
C ALA A 226 21.57 -5.10 1.98
N ARG A 227 22.23 -4.38 1.07
CA ARG A 227 22.38 -2.92 1.17
C ARG A 227 21.05 -2.20 1.03
N GLN A 228 20.21 -2.67 0.11
CA GLN A 228 18.84 -2.17 -0.06
C GLN A 228 18.04 -2.33 1.23
N ALA A 229 18.06 -3.51 1.86
CA ALA A 229 17.38 -3.76 3.12
C ALA A 229 17.91 -2.89 4.26
N GLU A 230 19.22 -2.67 4.36
CA GLU A 230 19.78 -1.78 5.38
C GLU A 230 19.29 -0.32 5.19
N ARG A 231 19.38 0.20 3.96
CA ARG A 231 18.96 1.57 3.62
C ARG A 231 17.46 1.76 3.86
N GLU A 232 16.64 0.87 3.31
CA GLU A 232 15.18 0.93 3.45
C GLU A 232 14.74 0.67 4.88
N GLY A 233 15.40 -0.23 5.61
CA GLY A 233 15.11 -0.49 7.02
C GLY A 233 15.35 0.74 7.89
N LYS A 234 16.45 1.48 7.66
CA LYS A 234 16.69 2.79 8.30
C LYS A 234 15.63 3.82 7.90
N GLY A 235 15.24 3.85 6.63
CA GLY A 235 14.20 4.74 6.12
C GLY A 235 12.84 4.48 6.77
N ILE A 236 12.42 3.21 6.83
CA ILE A 236 11.18 2.76 7.47
C ILE A 236 11.20 3.09 8.96
N THR A 237 12.33 2.85 9.63
CA THR A 237 12.49 3.16 11.06
C THR A 237 12.30 4.66 11.31
N ALA A 238 12.98 5.53 10.55
CA ALA A 238 12.80 6.98 10.64
C ALA A 238 11.36 7.40 10.32
N PHE A 239 10.76 6.82 9.28
CA PHE A 239 9.37 7.09 8.93
C PHE A 239 8.38 6.73 10.05
N VAL A 240 8.54 5.58 10.69
CA VAL A 240 7.68 5.18 11.81
C VAL A 240 7.87 6.09 13.02
N ILE A 241 9.11 6.39 13.37
CA ILE A 241 9.44 7.18 14.57
C ILE A 241 9.03 8.65 14.40
N ASP A 242 9.39 9.24 13.25
CA ASP A 242 9.26 10.68 13.01
C ASP A 242 7.97 11.06 12.27
N ALA A 243 7.30 10.13 11.58
CA ALA A 243 6.18 10.45 10.68
C ALA A 243 4.86 9.78 11.04
N LEU A 244 4.86 8.64 11.75
CA LEU A 244 3.63 7.90 12.08
C LEU A 244 3.22 8.01 13.55
N GLY A 245 4.07 8.55 14.42
CA GLY A 245 3.72 8.78 15.82
C GLY A 245 2.62 9.85 16.01
N PRO A 246 2.11 10.01 17.25
CA PRO A 246 1.12 11.05 17.57
C PRO A 246 1.57 12.46 17.18
N ILE A 247 2.88 12.73 17.29
CA ILE A 247 3.52 13.97 16.88
C ILE A 247 4.42 13.68 15.69
N GLU A 248 4.28 14.46 14.63
CA GLU A 248 5.12 14.40 13.44
C GLU A 248 6.36 15.30 13.60
N ASN A 249 7.54 14.75 13.34
CA ASN A 249 8.81 15.46 13.22
C ASN A 249 9.32 15.40 11.78
N PHE A 250 8.60 16.06 10.88
CA PHE A 250 8.91 16.07 9.45
C PHE A 250 10.33 16.56 9.11
N PRO A 251 10.93 17.57 9.80
CA PRO A 251 12.32 17.96 9.55
C PRO A 251 13.33 16.84 9.79
N ALA A 252 13.17 16.07 10.88
CA ALA A 252 14.04 14.93 11.16
C ALA A 252 13.86 13.82 10.11
N LEU A 253 12.61 13.53 9.75
CA LEU A 253 12.28 12.59 8.69
C LEU A 253 12.93 12.97 7.36
N LEU A 254 12.78 14.23 6.95
CA LEU A 254 13.32 14.73 5.68
C LEU A 254 14.85 14.64 5.66
N SER A 255 15.51 15.00 6.77
CA SER A 255 16.97 14.85 6.90
C SER A 255 17.41 13.39 6.77
N ALA A 256 16.72 12.47 7.43
CA ALA A 256 16.99 11.03 7.31
C ALA A 256 16.77 10.53 5.88
N ALA A 257 15.63 10.88 5.28
CA ALA A 257 15.30 10.48 3.91
C ALA A 257 16.32 11.00 2.89
N CYS A 258 16.81 12.22 3.04
CA CYS A 258 17.85 12.79 2.19
C CYS A 258 19.17 12.01 2.24
N LYS A 259 19.54 11.46 3.40
CA LYS A 259 20.75 10.64 3.57
C LYS A 259 20.58 9.20 3.06
N LEU A 260 19.33 8.73 2.95
CA LEU A 260 18.97 7.35 2.62
C LEU A 260 18.40 7.20 1.20
N ARG A 261 18.59 8.21 0.35
CA ARG A 261 18.11 8.18 -1.03
C ARG A 261 18.68 6.99 -1.79
N ASN A 262 17.83 6.35 -2.58
CA ASN A 262 18.28 5.32 -3.51
C ASN A 262 19.29 5.91 -4.52
N PRO A 263 20.48 5.31 -4.66
CA PRO A 263 21.56 5.85 -5.51
C PRO A 263 21.21 5.88 -7.01
N THR A 264 20.19 5.15 -7.45
CA THR A 264 19.78 5.12 -8.87
C THR A 264 18.83 6.23 -9.28
N THR A 265 18.17 6.89 -8.32
CA THR A 265 17.02 7.71 -8.68
C THR A 265 17.51 9.01 -9.32
N PRO A 266 17.15 9.28 -10.58
CA PRO A 266 17.54 10.52 -11.23
C PRO A 266 17.03 11.71 -10.45
N THR A 267 17.82 12.78 -10.39
CA THR A 267 17.36 14.05 -9.80
C THR A 267 16.09 14.51 -10.53
N GLY A 268 15.10 14.94 -9.75
CA GLY A 268 13.86 15.51 -10.26
C GLY A 268 14.07 16.77 -11.10
N PRO A 269 13.08 17.17 -11.92
CA PRO A 269 13.07 18.51 -12.50
C PRO A 269 12.86 19.61 -11.44
N ARG A 270 12.30 19.25 -10.27
CA ARG A 270 12.18 20.12 -9.11
C ARG A 270 13.49 20.17 -8.33
N GLU A 271 13.81 21.32 -7.76
CA GLU A 271 14.96 21.48 -6.87
C GLU A 271 14.83 20.52 -5.69
N SER A 272 15.90 19.77 -5.42
CA SER A 272 15.89 18.73 -4.40
C SER A 272 15.94 19.40 -3.02
N PRO A 273 14.99 19.16 -2.09
CA PRO A 273 15.03 19.74 -0.75
C PRO A 273 16.23 19.25 0.09
N CYS A 274 17.02 18.31 -0.43
CA CYS A 274 18.25 17.82 0.17
C CYS A 274 19.50 18.66 -0.12
N THR A 275 19.43 19.70 -0.96
CA THR A 275 20.57 20.57 -1.29
C THR A 275 20.84 21.55 -0.14
N GLY A 276 21.54 21.08 0.91
CA GLY A 276 21.90 21.91 2.07
C GLY A 276 22.14 21.14 3.37
N SER A 277 21.99 19.81 3.38
CA SER A 277 22.08 18.98 4.59
C SER A 277 23.37 18.14 4.70
N ASN A 278 24.49 18.66 4.19
CA ASN A 278 25.80 18.00 4.35
C ASN A 278 26.36 18.18 5.76
#